data_AF-A0AAD4MKU9-F1
#
_entry.id   AF-A0AAD4MKU9-F1
#
_cell.length_a   1.000
_cell.length_b   1.000
_cell.length_c   1.000
_cell.angle_alpha   90.00
_cell.angle_beta   90.00
_cell.angle_gamma   90.00
#
_symmetry.space_group_name_H-M   'P 1'
#
loop_
_entity.id
_entity.type
_entity.pdbx_description
1 polymer ?
#
loop_
_entity_poly.entity_id
_entity_poly.type
_entity_poly.pdbx_seq_one_letter_code
_entity_poly.pdbx_strand_id
1 'polypeptide(L)'
;MTLFNRLAIPDVIEVAPPKYGDHRGWFSEVFKLSAFVAEGVHIDWIQDNQSFSAQAGTVRGLHFQAPPGGPGQAGPRAAGSGLRRRGFDIRKGSPTYGKWVGVELSAEKWNQLLVPIGFAHCFMTLTPDTEVLYKVSGPTPRNMRARSCGTTRSRHRLA
;
A
#
# COMPACT_ATOMS: atom_id res chain seq x y z
N MET A 1 12.36 0.75 -17.36
CA MET A 1 11.23 -0.21 -17.34
C MET A 1 10.77 -0.39 -15.90
N THR A 2 9.48 -0.62 -15.66
CA THR A 2 8.97 -0.95 -14.32
C THR A 2 9.39 -2.37 -13.96
N LEU A 3 9.90 -2.57 -12.74
CA LEU A 3 10.27 -3.88 -12.22
C LEU A 3 9.20 -4.39 -11.26
N PHE A 4 8.95 -5.70 -11.29
CA PHE A 4 7.98 -6.39 -10.44
C PHE A 4 8.69 -7.54 -9.71
N ASN A 5 8.75 -7.43 -8.38
CA ASN A 5 9.40 -8.40 -7.51
C ASN A 5 8.34 -9.10 -6.65
N ARG A 6 8.10 -10.39 -6.92
CA ARG A 6 7.16 -11.21 -6.13
C ARG A 6 7.80 -11.57 -4.79
N LEU A 7 7.10 -11.30 -3.69
CA LEU A 7 7.64 -11.53 -2.36
C LEU A 7 7.39 -12.97 -1.88
N ALA A 8 7.75 -13.27 -0.62
CA ALA A 8 7.54 -14.57 0.01
C ALA A 8 6.06 -15.03 0.01
N ILE A 9 5.12 -14.09 -0.08
CA ILE A 9 3.74 -14.36 -0.49
C ILE A 9 3.63 -13.82 -1.94
N PRO A 10 3.65 -14.68 -2.97
CA PRO A 10 3.85 -14.24 -4.36
C PRO A 10 2.75 -13.34 -4.94
N ASP A 11 1.57 -13.32 -4.32
CA ASP A 11 0.49 -12.40 -4.68
C ASP A 11 0.79 -10.94 -4.26
N VAL A 12 1.66 -10.72 -3.27
CA VAL A 12 2.11 -9.39 -2.84
C VAL A 12 3.39 -9.06 -3.62
N ILE A 13 3.36 -7.94 -4.36
CA ILE A 13 4.39 -7.59 -5.33
C ILE A 13 4.99 -6.25 -4.97
N GLU A 14 6.31 -6.21 -4.82
CA GLU A 14 7.06 -4.95 -4.77
C GLU A 14 7.27 -4.44 -6.20
N VAL A 15 6.91 -3.18 -6.44
CA VAL A 15 6.95 -2.57 -7.76
C VAL A 15 7.93 -1.39 -7.74
N ALA A 16 8.90 -1.39 -8.63
CA ALA A 16 9.84 -0.27 -8.79
C ALA A 16 9.64 0.38 -10.17
N PRO A 17 8.92 1.52 -10.25
CA PRO A 17 8.80 2.27 -11.50
C PRO A 17 10.16 2.86 -11.91
N PRO A 18 10.36 3.16 -13.21
CA PRO A 18 11.57 3.81 -13.65
C PRO A 18 11.67 5.23 -13.08
N LYS A 19 12.87 5.64 -12.66
CA LYS A 19 13.18 6.99 -12.17
C LYS A 19 14.29 7.59 -13.03
N TYR A 20 13.96 8.62 -13.79
CA TYR A 20 14.89 9.30 -14.69
C TYR A 20 15.28 10.64 -14.06
N GLY A 21 16.55 10.83 -13.73
CA GLY A 21 17.06 12.03 -13.07
C GLY A 21 17.87 12.92 -14.00
N ASP A 22 17.77 14.23 -13.81
CA ASP A 22 18.66 15.23 -14.39
C ASP A 22 18.93 16.37 -13.40
N HIS A 23 19.66 17.41 -13.81
CA HIS A 23 20.02 18.54 -12.94
C HIS A 23 18.82 19.34 -12.38
N ARG A 24 17.60 19.15 -12.91
CA ARG A 24 16.37 19.81 -12.45
C ARG A 24 15.61 18.97 -11.42
N GLY A 25 15.94 17.68 -11.29
CA GLY A 25 15.21 16.75 -10.44
C GLY A 25 15.02 15.39 -11.11
N TRP A 26 13.83 14.81 -11.00
CA TRP A 26 13.54 13.50 -11.60
C TRP A 26 12.11 13.41 -12.14
N PHE A 27 11.92 12.52 -13.10
CA PHE A 27 10.64 12.12 -13.67
C PHE A 27 10.43 10.61 -13.49
N SER A 28 9.20 10.18 -13.21
CA SER A 28 8.86 8.77 -13.08
C SER A 28 7.43 8.48 -13.54
N GLU A 29 7.29 7.52 -14.44
CA GLU A 29 6.01 6.87 -14.74
C GLU A 29 5.63 5.96 -13.56
N VAL A 30 5.15 6.55 -12.45
CA VAL A 30 4.86 5.83 -11.20
C VAL A 30 3.76 4.75 -11.36
N PHE A 31 2.94 4.86 -12.40
CA PHE A 31 1.98 3.85 -12.83
C PHE A 31 1.80 3.91 -14.35
N LYS A 32 1.76 2.74 -14.99
CA LYS A 32 1.45 2.58 -16.41
C LYS A 32 0.64 1.31 -16.59
N LEU A 33 -0.63 1.43 -16.98
CA LEU A 33 -1.56 0.29 -17.07
C LEU A 33 -0.99 -0.86 -17.91
N SER A 34 -0.39 -0.55 -19.07
CA SER A 34 0.18 -1.57 -19.94
C SER A 34 1.27 -2.42 -19.28
N ALA A 35 2.07 -1.83 -18.38
CA ALA A 35 3.11 -2.56 -17.65
C ALA A 35 2.52 -3.53 -16.61
N PHE A 36 1.44 -3.12 -15.93
CA PHE A 36 0.75 -3.98 -14.97
C PHE A 36 0.00 -5.13 -15.67
N VAL A 37 -0.66 -4.85 -16.80
CA VAL A 37 -1.34 -5.86 -17.61
C VAL A 37 -0.35 -6.90 -18.16
N ALA A 38 0.84 -6.48 -18.59
CA ALA A 38 1.88 -7.39 -19.05
C ALA A 38 2.36 -8.38 -17.96
N GLU A 39 2.22 -8.01 -16.68
CA GLU A 39 2.56 -8.85 -15.52
C GLU A 39 1.36 -9.67 -14.99
N GLY A 40 0.24 -9.69 -15.73
CA GLY A 40 -0.99 -10.37 -15.34
C GLY A 40 -1.74 -9.67 -14.19
N VAL A 41 -1.45 -8.40 -13.93
CA VAL A 41 -2.14 -7.60 -12.91
C VAL A 41 -3.23 -6.76 -13.57
N HIS A 42 -4.47 -7.23 -13.43
CA HIS A 42 -5.68 -6.56 -13.93
C HIS A 42 -6.43 -5.91 -12.77
N ILE A 43 -6.31 -4.58 -12.64
CA ILE A 43 -6.94 -3.82 -11.55
C ILE A 43 -7.52 -2.52 -12.12
N ASP A 44 -8.81 -2.31 -11.91
CA ASP A 44 -9.49 -1.05 -12.19
C ASP A 44 -9.34 -0.10 -11.01
N TRP A 45 -8.39 0.82 -11.12
CA TRP A 45 -8.19 1.87 -10.12
C TRP A 45 -9.27 2.94 -10.26
N ILE A 46 -9.96 3.25 -9.17
CA ILE A 46 -11.09 4.20 -9.20
C ILE A 46 -10.91 5.39 -8.26
N GLN A 47 -9.90 5.35 -7.38
CA GLN A 47 -9.67 6.42 -6.41
C GLN A 47 -8.19 6.53 -6.05
N ASP A 48 -7.71 7.77 -6.03
CA ASP A 48 -6.43 8.16 -5.45
C ASP A 48 -6.64 8.79 -4.07
N ASN A 49 -5.73 8.52 -3.17
CA ASN A 49 -5.74 9.01 -1.81
C ASN A 49 -4.34 9.47 -1.40
N GLN A 50 -4.26 10.43 -0.50
CA GLN A 50 -3.00 10.88 0.08
C GLN A 50 -3.16 11.04 1.59
N SER A 51 -2.11 10.75 2.35
CA SER A 51 -2.10 11.00 3.78
C SER A 51 -0.74 11.46 4.23
N PHE A 52 -0.74 12.40 5.16
CA PHE A 52 0.44 12.88 5.84
C PHE A 52 0.47 12.37 7.29
N SER A 53 1.63 11.93 7.75
CA SER A 53 1.89 11.55 9.15
C SER A 53 3.04 12.38 9.71
N ALA A 54 2.73 13.27 10.64
CA ALA A 54 3.72 14.16 11.26
C ALA A 54 4.78 13.38 12.08
N GLN A 55 4.36 12.35 12.82
CA GLN A 55 5.26 11.62 13.72
C GLN A 55 5.84 10.37 13.05
N ALA A 56 7.14 10.14 13.25
CA ALA A 56 7.74 8.83 13.04
C ALA A 56 7.06 7.79 13.94
N GLY A 57 7.00 6.53 13.50
CA GLY A 57 6.32 5.46 14.21
C GLY A 57 4.78 5.51 14.12
N THR A 58 4.20 6.40 13.30
CA THR A 58 2.75 6.44 13.08
C THR A 58 2.32 5.17 12.34
N VAL A 59 1.47 4.37 12.98
CA VAL A 59 0.87 3.17 12.38
C VAL A 59 -0.52 3.48 11.84
N ARG A 60 -0.82 3.08 10.60
CA ARG A 60 -2.19 3.08 10.05
C ARG A 60 -2.53 1.70 9.50
N GLY A 61 -3.59 1.09 10.04
CA GLY A 61 -4.02 -0.28 9.75
C GLY A 61 -4.37 -1.06 11.02
N LEU A 62 -4.74 -2.33 10.93
CA LEU A 62 -4.93 -3.12 9.71
C LEU A 62 -6.24 -2.74 9.00
N HIS A 63 -6.15 -2.46 7.70
CA HIS A 63 -7.31 -2.16 6.87
C HIS A 63 -7.53 -3.26 5.84
N PHE A 64 -8.78 -3.68 5.69
CA PHE A 64 -9.27 -4.51 4.60
C PHE A 64 -10.70 -4.08 4.31
N GLN A 65 -11.20 -4.39 3.11
CA GLN A 65 -12.61 -4.20 2.78
C GLN A 65 -13.26 -5.59 2.73
N ALA A 66 -14.32 -5.78 3.52
CA ALA A 66 -15.11 -7.00 3.50
C ALA A 66 -16.25 -6.87 2.46
N PRO A 67 -16.71 -7.98 1.85
CA PRO A 67 -17.99 -8.02 1.12
C PRO A 67 -19.13 -7.43 1.98
N PRO A 68 -20.12 -6.70 1.43
CA PRO A 68 -20.73 -6.86 0.10
C PRO A 68 -20.33 -5.79 -0.92
N GLY A 69 -19.25 -5.05 -0.71
CA GLY A 69 -18.73 -4.05 -1.64
C GLY A 69 -18.13 -4.63 -2.94
N GLY A 70 -18.63 -5.75 -3.46
CA GLY A 70 -18.18 -6.33 -4.72
C GLY A 70 -16.81 -7.05 -4.67
N PRO A 71 -16.62 -8.10 -5.50
CA PRO A 71 -15.31 -8.69 -5.75
C PRO A 71 -14.46 -7.66 -6.49
N GLY A 72 -13.46 -7.08 -5.83
CA GLY A 72 -12.66 -6.01 -6.45
C GLY A 72 -11.97 -5.08 -5.47
N GLN A 73 -12.40 -5.03 -4.21
CA GLN A 73 -12.02 -3.92 -3.33
C GLN A 73 -10.90 -4.29 -2.36
N ALA A 74 -9.66 -4.26 -2.88
CA ALA A 74 -8.48 -3.75 -2.21
C ALA A 74 -7.33 -3.81 -3.23
N GLY A 75 -6.76 -2.65 -3.54
CA GLY A 75 -5.44 -2.54 -4.15
C GLY A 75 -4.71 -1.40 -3.45
N PRO A 76 -3.41 -1.49 -3.18
CA PRO A 76 -2.72 -0.46 -2.44
C PRO A 76 -1.86 0.50 -3.25
N ARG A 77 -1.81 1.69 -2.66
CA ARG A 77 -0.71 2.39 -1.98
C ARG A 77 0.72 2.47 -2.53
N ALA A 78 1.12 3.73 -2.65
CA ALA A 78 2.01 4.41 -3.58
C ALA A 78 3.13 5.19 -2.87
N ALA A 79 3.78 6.04 -3.66
CA ALA A 79 4.97 6.81 -3.35
C ALA A 79 4.88 7.60 -2.03
N GLY A 80 5.93 7.45 -1.24
CA GLY A 80 6.13 8.02 0.08
C GLY A 80 7.39 7.40 0.66
N SER A 81 8.33 8.22 1.13
CA SER A 81 9.64 7.74 1.59
C SER A 81 9.70 7.51 3.09
N GLY A 82 10.41 6.46 3.52
CA GLY A 82 10.71 6.25 4.93
C GLY A 82 9.55 5.59 5.66
N LEU A 83 9.00 4.49 5.14
CA LEU A 83 7.96 3.73 5.83
C LEU A 83 8.12 2.23 5.63
N ARG A 84 7.60 1.42 6.56
CA ARG A 84 7.44 -0.03 6.39
C ARG A 84 6.01 -0.33 6.03
N ARG A 85 5.80 -1.10 4.97
CA ARG A 85 4.47 -1.50 4.51
C ARG A 85 4.32 -3.01 4.53
N ARG A 86 3.17 -3.50 4.97
CA ARG A 86 2.89 -4.92 5.14
C ARG A 86 1.53 -5.31 4.57
N GLY A 87 1.46 -6.50 3.98
CA GLY A 87 0.24 -7.20 3.57
C GLY A 87 0.07 -8.49 4.36
N PHE A 88 -1.14 -8.76 4.82
CA PHE A 88 -1.52 -9.91 5.66
C PHE A 88 -2.56 -10.73 4.90
N ASP A 89 -2.28 -12.00 4.68
CA ASP A 89 -3.20 -12.89 3.97
C ASP A 89 -4.37 -13.28 4.89
N ILE A 90 -5.57 -12.79 4.56
CA ILE A 90 -6.80 -13.08 5.30
C ILE A 90 -7.75 -14.00 4.49
N ARG A 91 -7.25 -14.63 3.41
CA ARG A 91 -8.04 -15.54 2.56
C ARG A 91 -8.15 -16.91 3.22
N LYS A 92 -9.32 -17.24 3.78
CA LYS A 92 -9.56 -18.58 4.34
C LYS A 92 -9.28 -19.65 3.29
N GLY A 93 -8.51 -20.68 3.66
CA GLY A 93 -8.08 -21.74 2.74
C GLY A 93 -6.78 -21.45 1.98
N SER A 94 -6.20 -20.24 2.11
CA SER A 94 -4.89 -19.95 1.54
C SER A 94 -3.77 -20.73 2.26
N PRO A 95 -2.77 -21.28 1.53
CA PRO A 95 -1.55 -21.85 2.13
C PRO A 95 -0.74 -20.86 2.99
N THR A 96 -0.96 -19.56 2.77
CA THR A 96 -0.32 -18.47 3.51
C THR A 96 -1.27 -17.74 4.46
N TYR A 97 -2.46 -18.29 4.74
CA TYR A 97 -3.43 -17.67 5.65
C TYR A 97 -2.81 -17.32 7.01
N GLY A 98 -3.06 -16.08 7.47
CA GLY A 98 -2.52 -15.55 8.72
C GLY A 98 -1.05 -15.13 8.65
N LYS A 99 -0.34 -15.42 7.56
CA LYS A 99 1.02 -14.94 7.32
C LYS A 99 0.99 -13.53 6.73
N TRP A 100 2.12 -12.85 6.84
CA TRP A 100 2.29 -11.51 6.28
C TRP A 100 3.65 -11.38 5.61
N VAL A 101 3.74 -10.44 4.68
CA VAL A 101 4.98 -10.02 4.04
C VAL A 101 5.02 -8.51 3.93
N GLY A 102 6.20 -7.92 3.90
CA GLY A 102 6.34 -6.48 3.83
C GLY A 102 7.72 -6.03 3.38
N VAL A 103 7.78 -4.77 2.98
CA VAL A 103 8.99 -4.11 2.47
C VAL A 103 9.11 -2.72 3.09
N GLU A 104 10.31 -2.17 3.01
CA GLU A 104 10.54 -0.76 3.28
C GLU A 104 10.37 0.04 1.99
N LEU A 105 9.52 1.08 2.03
CA LEU A 105 9.35 2.03 0.95
C LEU A 105 10.17 3.28 1.23
N SER A 106 11.02 3.70 0.28
CA SER A 106 11.89 4.86 0.43
C SER A 106 12.06 5.62 -0.89
N ALA A 107 12.41 6.91 -0.81
CA ALA A 107 12.71 7.72 -1.99
C ALA A 107 13.97 7.24 -2.72
N GLU A 108 14.88 6.60 -1.97
CA GLU A 108 16.10 5.98 -2.47
C GLU A 108 15.80 4.73 -3.28
N LYS A 109 15.04 3.77 -2.70
CA LYS A 109 14.62 2.54 -3.40
C LYS A 109 13.63 2.80 -4.52
N TRP A 110 12.88 3.90 -4.42
CA TRP A 110 11.86 4.30 -5.38
C TRP A 110 10.88 3.17 -5.71
N ASN A 111 10.34 2.55 -4.66
CA ASN A 111 9.51 1.37 -4.75
C ASN A 111 8.11 1.60 -4.17
N GLN A 112 7.21 0.69 -4.52
CA GLN A 112 5.82 0.63 -4.11
C GLN A 112 5.49 -0.81 -3.70
N LEU A 113 4.38 -1.02 -2.98
CA LEU A 113 3.94 -2.36 -2.61
C LEU A 113 2.50 -2.59 -3.06
N LEU A 114 2.32 -3.46 -4.05
CA LEU A 114 1.04 -3.99 -4.49
C LEU A 114 0.59 -5.13 -3.55
N VAL A 115 -0.65 -5.06 -3.09
CA VAL A 115 -1.29 -5.94 -2.11
C VAL A 115 -2.65 -6.29 -2.71
N PRO A 116 -2.91 -7.56 -3.02
CA PRO A 116 -4.09 -7.92 -3.78
C PRO A 116 -5.34 -7.97 -2.89
N ILE A 117 -6.49 -8.16 -3.53
CA ILE A 117 -7.77 -8.39 -2.86
C ILE A 117 -7.66 -9.60 -1.93
N GLY A 118 -8.35 -9.54 -0.79
CA GLY A 118 -8.31 -10.60 0.21
C GLY A 118 -7.12 -10.50 1.16
N PHE A 119 -6.39 -9.39 1.16
CA PHE A 119 -5.36 -9.07 2.13
C PHE A 119 -5.74 -7.87 2.99
N ALA A 120 -5.36 -7.91 4.27
CA ALA A 120 -5.31 -6.72 5.09
C ALA A 120 -3.96 -6.02 4.92
N HIS A 121 -3.91 -4.70 5.09
CA HIS A 121 -2.68 -3.93 4.96
C HIS A 121 -2.50 -2.92 6.08
N CYS A 122 -1.24 -2.62 6.38
CA CYS A 122 -0.85 -1.50 7.23
C CYS A 122 0.47 -0.88 6.77
N PHE A 123 0.78 0.28 7.32
CA PHE A 123 2.13 0.81 7.28
C PHE A 123 2.50 1.48 8.61
N MET A 124 3.81 1.62 8.82
CA MET A 124 4.40 2.39 9.91
C MET A 124 5.43 3.36 9.33
N THR A 125 5.32 4.64 9.66
CA THR A 125 6.33 5.63 9.26
C THR A 125 7.63 5.41 10.02
N LEU A 126 8.76 5.57 9.35
CA LEU A 126 10.11 5.48 9.92
C LEU A 126 10.69 6.86 10.20
N THR A 127 10.28 7.86 9.42
CA THR A 127 10.68 9.26 9.56
C THR A 127 9.48 10.14 9.91
N PRO A 128 9.70 11.34 10.48
CA PRO A 128 8.64 12.34 10.58
C PRO A 128 8.17 12.79 9.20
N ASP A 129 7.10 13.58 9.18
CA ASP A 129 6.58 14.29 8.00
C ASP A 129 6.43 13.40 6.76
N THR A 130 5.99 12.16 6.98
CA THR A 130 5.90 11.16 5.92
C THR A 130 4.56 11.28 5.21
N GLU A 131 4.63 11.63 3.93
CA GLU A 131 3.52 11.50 3.01
C GLU A 131 3.46 10.10 2.42
N VAL A 132 2.24 9.67 2.11
CA VAL A 132 1.99 8.43 1.41
C VAL A 132 0.86 8.69 0.42
N LEU A 133 1.04 8.35 -0.85
CA LEU A 133 -0.03 8.37 -1.86
C LEU A 133 -0.58 6.95 -2.01
N TYR A 134 -1.83 6.70 -2.40
CA TYR A 134 -2.38 5.40 -2.81
C TYR A 134 -3.38 5.47 -3.93
N LYS A 135 -3.37 4.42 -4.77
CA LYS A 135 -4.51 3.99 -5.57
C LYS A 135 -5.32 2.93 -4.84
N VAL A 136 -6.64 2.92 -5.01
CA VAL A 136 -7.55 1.84 -4.59
C VAL A 136 -8.56 1.51 -5.70
N SER A 137 -8.98 0.25 -5.77
CA SER A 137 -9.99 -0.28 -6.71
C SER A 137 -11.40 -0.29 -6.14
N GLY A 138 -11.62 0.35 -5.00
CA GLY A 138 -12.88 0.39 -4.27
C GLY A 138 -13.11 1.73 -3.57
N PRO A 139 -14.33 2.29 -3.51
CA PRO A 139 -14.57 3.55 -2.84
C PRO A 139 -14.23 3.44 -1.35
N THR A 140 -13.52 4.44 -0.83
CA THR A 140 -13.27 4.50 0.62
C THR A 140 -14.58 4.80 1.37
N PRO A 141 -15.02 3.91 2.29
CA PRO A 141 -16.23 4.12 3.08
C PRO A 141 -16.16 5.43 3.87
N ARG A 142 -17.29 6.15 4.00
CA ARG A 142 -17.37 7.45 4.68
C ARG A 142 -16.78 7.41 6.11
N ASN A 143 -17.04 6.34 6.85
CA ASN A 143 -16.56 6.13 8.23
C ASN A 143 -15.04 5.85 8.33
N MET A 144 -14.37 5.47 7.22
CA MET A 144 -12.93 5.23 7.18
C MET A 144 -12.12 6.51 6.87
N ARG A 145 -12.74 7.55 6.31
CA ARG A 145 -12.06 8.82 5.95
C ARG A 145 -11.50 9.59 7.16
N ALA A 146 -12.17 9.52 8.31
CA ALA A 146 -11.70 10.16 9.56
C ALA A 146 -10.67 9.28 10.28
N ARG A 147 -10.85 7.95 10.25
CA ARG A 147 -9.92 6.98 10.86
C ARG A 147 -8.59 6.90 10.11
N SER A 148 -8.58 7.22 8.82
CA SER A 148 -7.33 7.37 8.08
C SER A 148 -6.50 8.56 8.54
N CYS A 149 -7.02 9.53 9.29
CA CYS A 149 -6.27 10.68 9.82
C CYS A 149 -5.91 10.55 11.32
N GLY A 150 -6.60 9.67 12.05
CA GLY A 150 -6.39 9.50 13.49
C GLY A 150 -5.11 8.74 13.82
N THR A 151 -4.19 9.40 14.52
CA THR A 151 -3.08 8.74 15.22
C THR A 151 -3.65 7.89 16.37
N THR A 152 -3.71 6.57 16.21
CA THR A 152 -3.97 5.67 17.34
C THR A 152 -2.76 5.68 18.27
N ARG A 153 -2.75 6.58 19.26
CA ARG A 153 -2.23 6.18 20.57
C ARG A 153 -3.20 5.14 21.10
N SER A 154 -2.84 3.87 21.00
CA SER A 154 -3.55 2.78 21.67
C SER A 154 -3.47 2.99 23.19
N ARG A 155 -4.41 3.76 23.75
CA ARG A 155 -4.78 3.59 25.16
C ARG A 155 -5.82 2.47 25.22
N HIS A 156 -5.37 1.24 24.99
CA HIS A 156 -6.05 0.10 25.60
C HIS A 156 -5.61 0.08 27.06
N ARG A 157 -6.42 0.68 27.94
CA ARG A 157 -6.51 0.17 29.31
C ARG A 157 -7.15 -1.20 29.19
N LEU A 158 -6.37 -2.23 29.47
CA LEU A 158 -6.89 -3.51 29.92
C LEU A 158 -7.51 -3.27 31.30
N ALA A 159 -8.83 -3.38 31.37
CA ALA A 159 -9.61 -3.72 32.55
C ALA A 159 -10.93 -4.29 32.03
#